data_AF-A0A850T117-F1
#
_entry.id   AF-A0A850T117-F1
#
_cell.length_a   1.000
_cell.length_b   1.000
_cell.length_c   1.000
_cell.angle_alpha   90.00
_cell.angle_beta   90.00
_cell.angle_gamma   90.00
#
_symmetry.space_group_name_H-M   'P 1'
#
loop_
_entity.id
_entity.type
_entity.pdbx_description
1 polymer ?
#
loop_
_entity_poly.entity_id
_entity_poly.type
_entity_poly.pdbx_seq_one_letter_code
_entity_poly.pdbx_strand_id
1 'polypeptide(L)'
;MITRFGLIIGAMKAGTTTLFDHLARHPHIAASTPKEPGFFAFDDVFCKGRGFYEGLFSFDPAVHKIALEASTDYAKFPHCGDVPARLKAFGG
;
A
#
# COMPACT_ATOMS: atom_id res chain seq x y z
N MET A 1 -6.95 -10.79 9.56
CA MET A 1 -7.43 -9.89 8.48
C MET A 1 -7.08 -8.48 8.89
N ILE A 2 -6.37 -7.77 8.02
CA ILE A 2 -5.93 -6.39 8.28
C ILE A 2 -7.12 -5.46 8.02
N THR A 3 -7.43 -4.56 8.95
CA THR A 3 -8.60 -3.66 8.85
C THR A 3 -8.22 -2.19 8.72
N ARG A 4 -6.93 -1.86 8.67
CA ARG A 4 -6.43 -0.48 8.59
C ARG A 4 -5.19 -0.43 7.72
N PHE A 5 -5.31 0.29 6.60
CA PHE A 5 -4.22 0.51 5.65
C PHE A 5 -3.84 1.99 5.62
N GLY A 6 -2.54 2.26 5.58
CA GLY A 6 -1.98 3.57 5.27
C GLY A 6 -1.36 3.51 3.87
N LEU A 7 -1.70 4.47 3.02
CA LEU A 7 -1.22 4.52 1.64
C LEU A 7 -0.48 5.84 1.39
N ILE A 8 0.80 5.77 1.04
CA ILE A 8 1.53 6.92 0.50
C ILE A 8 1.43 6.84 -1.02
N ILE A 9 0.47 7.58 -1.59
CA ILE A 9 0.06 7.43 -3.00
C ILE A 9 0.98 8.13 -4.01
N GLY A 10 1.94 8.94 -3.55
CA GLY A 10 2.78 9.76 -4.42
C GLY A 10 3.23 11.09 -3.82
N ALA A 11 3.88 11.95 -4.60
CA ALA A 11 4.24 11.77 -6.01
C ALA A 11 5.68 11.22 -6.21
N MET A 12 5.95 10.70 -7.42
CA MET A 12 7.28 10.22 -7.79
C MET A 12 8.32 11.35 -7.63
N LYS A 13 9.46 11.04 -7.00
CA LYS A 13 10.54 12.00 -6.64
C LYS A 13 10.15 13.08 -5.62
N ALA A 14 9.04 12.92 -4.90
CA ALA A 14 8.62 13.84 -3.81
C ALA A 14 9.00 13.35 -2.40
N GLY A 15 10.02 12.50 -2.27
CA GLY A 15 10.49 12.01 -0.96
C GLY A 15 9.66 10.88 -0.32
N THR A 16 8.82 10.19 -1.11
CA THR A 16 7.98 9.08 -0.61
C THR A 16 8.76 7.94 0.02
N THR A 17 9.97 7.64 -0.49
CA THR A 17 10.86 6.63 0.12
C THR A 17 11.30 7.03 1.52
N THR A 18 11.81 8.25 1.70
CA THR A 18 12.24 8.76 3.02
C THR A 18 11.07 8.78 4.01
N LEU A 19 9.89 9.25 3.58
CA LEU A 19 8.69 9.24 4.42
C LEU A 19 8.30 7.81 4.85
N PHE A 20 8.27 6.89 3.89
CA PHE A 20 7.96 5.48 4.15
C PHE A 20 8.95 4.87 5.14
N ASP A 21 10.25 5.05 4.91
CA ASP A 21 11.31 4.49 5.76
C ASP A 21 11.26 5.05 7.20
N HIS A 22 10.88 6.32 7.36
CA HIS A 22 10.70 6.90 8.70
C HIS A 22 9.49 6.32 9.43
N LEU A 23 8.35 6.19 8.75
CA LEU A 23 7.13 5.65 9.35
C LEU A 23 7.26 4.15 9.63
N ALA A 24 7.89 3.39 8.73
CA ALA A 24 8.10 1.95 8.84
C ALA A 24 8.91 1.54 10.09
N ARG A 25 9.64 2.46 10.72
CA ARG A 25 10.37 2.20 11.97
C ARG A 25 9.48 2.20 13.22
N HIS A 26 8.25 2.70 13.10
CA HIS A 26 7.36 2.77 14.25
C HIS A 26 6.81 1.36 14.57
N PRO A 27 6.86 0.89 15.83
CA PRO A 27 6.51 -0.50 16.17
C PRO A 27 5.07 -0.87 15.84
N HIS A 28 4.15 0.10 15.76
CA HIS A 28 2.76 -0.14 15.40
C HIS A 28 2.48 -0.18 13.88
N ILE A 29 3.51 -0.06 13.04
CA ILE A 29 3.39 -0.06 11.58
C ILE A 29 4.01 -1.35 11.02
N ALA A 30 3.21 -2.13 10.29
CA ALA A 30 3.72 -3.20 9.44
C ALA A 30 3.91 -2.64 8.03
N ALA A 31 5.15 -2.53 7.58
CA ALA A 31 5.48 -2.02 6.25
C ALA A 31 5.34 -3.11 5.17
N SER A 32 4.89 -2.75 3.98
CA SER A 32 4.82 -3.68 2.85
C SER A 32 6.21 -4.07 2.35
N THR A 33 6.36 -5.32 1.90
CA THR A 33 7.55 -5.77 1.17
C THR A 33 7.12 -6.38 -0.17
N PRO A 34 7.40 -5.72 -1.32
CA PRO A 34 8.18 -4.48 -1.47
C PRO A 34 7.42 -3.21 -1.04
N LYS A 35 8.15 -2.08 -0.92
CA LYS A 35 7.59 -0.74 -0.61
C LYS A 35 6.51 -0.29 -1.61
N GLU A 36 6.76 -0.50 -2.90
CA GLU A 36 5.84 -0.12 -3.99
C GLU A 36 5.20 -1.38 -4.57
N PRO A 37 4.14 -1.93 -3.96
CA PRO A 37 3.50 -3.14 -4.45
C PRO A 37 2.71 -2.93 -5.75
N GLY A 38 2.28 -1.70 -6.05
CA GLY A 38 1.55 -1.34 -7.26
C GLY A 38 0.16 -2.01 -7.34
N PHE A 39 -0.35 -2.53 -6.23
CA PHE A 39 -1.52 -3.40 -6.20
C PHE A 39 -2.76 -2.75 -6.79
N PHE A 40 -3.01 -1.48 -6.48
CA PHE A 40 -4.15 -0.74 -7.04
C PHE A 40 -3.86 -0.11 -8.41
N ALA A 41 -2.60 -0.03 -8.85
CA ALA A 41 -2.21 0.63 -10.10
C ALA A 41 -2.33 -0.28 -11.32
N PHE A 42 -1.99 -1.57 -11.17
CA PHE A 42 -1.81 -2.50 -12.30
C PHE A 42 -2.78 -3.68 -12.25
N ASP A 43 -3.41 -3.98 -13.39
CA ASP A 43 -4.45 -5.00 -13.54
C ASP A 43 -3.95 -6.41 -13.18
N ASP A 44 -2.73 -6.74 -13.61
CA ASP A 44 -2.04 -8.01 -13.39
C ASP A 44 -1.64 -8.22 -11.91
N VAL A 45 -1.53 -7.13 -11.14
CA VAL A 45 -1.30 -7.20 -9.70
C VAL A 45 -2.62 -7.23 -8.95
N PHE A 46 -3.59 -6.39 -9.33
CA PHE A 46 -4.89 -6.31 -8.67
C PHE A 46 -5.67 -7.64 -8.75
N CYS A 47 -5.56 -8.35 -9.88
CA CYS A 47 -6.25 -9.63 -10.07
C CYS A 47 -5.78 -10.75 -9.13
N LYS A 48 -4.64 -10.59 -8.44
CA LYS A 48 -4.15 -11.52 -7.41
C LYS A 48 -4.96 -11.47 -6.12
N GLY A 49 -5.77 -10.42 -5.94
CA GLY A 49 -6.77 -10.32 -4.88
C GLY A 49 -6.22 -9.96 -3.49
N ARG A 50 -7.14 -9.82 -2.53
CA ARG A 50 -6.86 -9.37 -1.16
C ARG A 50 -5.84 -10.22 -0.42
N GLY A 51 -5.90 -11.55 -0.56
CA GLY A 51 -4.97 -12.45 0.14
C GLY A 51 -3.51 -12.22 -0.28
N PHE A 52 -3.28 -11.99 -1.57
CA PHE A 52 -1.96 -11.61 -2.07
C PHE A 52 -1.50 -10.28 -1.46
N TYR A 53 -2.37 -9.26 -1.44
CA TYR A 53 -2.02 -7.94 -0.90
C TYR A 53 -1.76 -7.97 0.60
N GLU A 54 -2.62 -8.59 1.40
CA GLU A 54 -2.43 -8.74 2.86
C GLU A 54 -1.15 -9.53 3.18
N GLY A 55 -0.77 -10.48 2.33
CA GLY A 55 0.47 -11.26 2.45
C GLY A 55 1.76 -10.44 2.27
N LEU A 56 1.67 -9.20 1.78
CA LEU A 56 2.84 -8.31 1.65
C LEU A 56 3.26 -7.69 2.98
N PHE A 57 2.45 -7.84 4.03
CA PHE A 57 2.68 -7.26 5.34
C PHE A 57 2.91 -8.36 6.37
N SER A 58 4.05 -8.30 7.08
CA SER A 58 4.28 -9.12 8.27
C SER A 58 3.46 -8.60 9.46
N PHE A 59 2.14 -8.58 9.30
CA PHE A 59 1.20 -7.95 10.23
C PHE A 59 0.87 -8.86 11.42
N ASP A 60 1.47 -8.56 12.57
CA ASP A 60 1.02 -9.05 13.87
C ASP A 60 -0.07 -8.14 14.49
N PRO A 61 -1.32 -8.61 14.69
CA PRO A 61 -2.39 -7.81 15.30
C PRO A 61 -2.19 -7.47 16.78
N ALA A 62 -1.33 -8.19 17.51
CA ALA A 62 -0.99 -7.87 18.89
C ALA A 62 -0.16 -6.59 18.99
N VAL A 63 0.66 -6.32 17.97
CA VAL A 63 1.64 -5.23 17.95
C VAL A 63 1.20 -4.11 17.00
N HIS A 64 0.88 -4.45 15.76
CA HIS A 64 0.63 -3.48 14.70
C HIS A 64 -0.80 -2.96 14.70
N LYS A 65 -0.95 -1.71 14.25
CA LYS A 65 -2.23 -1.00 14.12
C LYS A 65 -2.52 -0.58 12.69
N ILE A 66 -1.49 -0.43 11.86
CA ILE A 66 -1.59 0.02 10.46
C ILE A 66 -0.66 -0.84 9.60
N ALA A 67 -1.16 -1.31 8.47
CA ALA A 67 -0.36 -1.82 7.36
C ALA A 67 -0.04 -0.67 6.40
N LEU A 68 1.23 -0.33 6.21
CA LEU A 68 1.67 0.83 5.43
C LEU A 68 2.34 0.40 4.12
N GLU A 69 1.90 0.98 3.00
CA GLU A 69 2.56 0.85 1.70
C GLU A 69 2.78 2.22 1.05
N ALA A 70 3.63 2.28 0.02
CA ALA A 70 3.99 3.53 -0.64
C ALA A 70 4.24 3.37 -2.15
N SER A 71 3.19 3.11 -2.93
CA SER A 71 3.24 3.12 -4.39
C SER A 71 2.99 4.49 -5.01
N THR A 72 3.99 5.01 -5.73
CA THR A 72 3.90 6.33 -6.39
C THR A 72 3.00 6.34 -7.63
N ASP A 73 2.70 5.16 -8.19
CA ASP A 73 1.82 5.01 -9.36
C ASP A 73 0.36 5.35 -9.05
N TYR A 74 -0.03 5.40 -7.78
CA TYR A 74 -1.41 5.68 -7.37
C TYR A 74 -1.86 7.11 -7.68
N ALA A 75 -0.93 8.05 -7.83
CA ALA A 75 -1.19 9.44 -8.20
C ALA A 75 -0.95 9.75 -9.70
N LYS A 76 -0.77 8.72 -10.56
CA LYS A 76 -0.40 8.91 -11.98
C LYS A 76 -1.56 8.80 -12.97
N PHE A 77 -2.82 8.95 -12.55
CA PHE A 77 -3.94 8.98 -13.48
C PHE A 77 -3.74 10.07 -14.57
N PRO A 78 -3.97 9.78 -15.86
CA PRO A 78 -4.54 8.55 -16.44
C PRO A 78 -3.51 7.50 -16.91
N HIS A 79 -2.23 7.65 -16.60
CA HIS A 79 -1.16 6.73 -17.06
C HIS A 79 -1.14 5.38 -16.32
N CYS A 80 -1.67 5.33 -15.10
CA CYS A 80 -1.90 4.11 -14.34
C CYS A 80 -3.41 3.90 -14.14
N GLY A 81 -3.84 2.66 -13.83
CA GLY A 81 -5.25 2.27 -13.75
C GLY A 81 -6.08 3.09 -12.75
N ASP A 82 -7.40 2.87 -12.74
CA ASP A 82 -8.34 3.58 -11.85
C ASP A 82 -8.19 3.13 -10.39
N VAL A 83 -7.18 3.69 -9.73
CA VAL A 83 -6.85 3.45 -8.33
C VAL A 83 -8.00 3.84 -7.39
N PRO A 84 -8.68 5.01 -7.55
CA PRO A 84 -9.84 5.35 -6.73
C PRO A 84 -10.96 4.30 -6.78
N ALA A 85 -11.32 3.80 -7.98
CA ALA A 85 -12.34 2.77 -8.11
C ALA A 85 -11.94 1.46 -7.42
N ARG A 86 -10.67 1.06 -7.55
CA ARG A 86 -10.16 -0.15 -6.90
C ARG A 86 -10.09 -0.05 -5.39
N LEU A 87 -9.70 1.11 -4.85
CA LEU A 87 -9.72 1.36 -3.41
C LEU A 87 -11.14 1.28 -2.85
N LYS A 88 -12.11 1.88 -3.55
CA LYS A 88 -13.53 1.78 -3.20
C LYS A 88 -14.02 0.34 -3.22
N ALA A 89 -13.63 -0.45 -4.23
CA ALA A 89 -14.02 -1.85 -4.36
C ALA A 89 -13.33 -2.77 -3.34
N PHE A 90 -12.10 -2.44 -2.93
CA PHE A 90 -11.34 -3.23 -1.95
C PHE A 90 -12.02 -3.23 -0.58
N GLY A 91 -12.46 -2.06 -0.11
CA GLY A 91 -13.18 -1.92 1.16
C GLY A 91 -12.28 -2.23 2.37
N GLY A 92 -11.65 -1.19 2.93
CA GLY A 92 -10.80 -1.23 4.11
C GLY A 92 -10.79 0.10 4.84
#